data_AF-A0A7S0I614-F1
#
_entry.id   AF-A0A7S0I614-F1
#
_cell.length_a   1.000
_cell.length_b   1.000
_cell.length_c   1.000
_cell.angle_alpha   90.00
_cell.angle_beta   90.00
_cell.angle_gamma   90.00
#
_symmetry.space_group_name_H-M   'P 1'
#
loop_
_entity.id
_entity.type
_entity.pdbx_description
1 polymer ?
#
loop_
_entity_poly.entity_id
_entity_poly.type
_entity_poly.pdbx_seq_one_letter_code
_entity_poly.pdbx_strand_id
1 'polypeptide(L)'
;RSQPSDSRMADEQTPMEQEPSKSEPPETGAGYDDADEGKSAEKAAMAVQNKMNLQTAPIRTYLDSTVVPVLLQGLSALVKERPPNPVEFLATYLLQNNPQKE
;
A
#
# COMPACT_ATOMS: atom_id res chain seq x y z
N ARG A 1 -45.81 12.20 -38.99
CA ARG A 1 -45.84 11.83 -40.42
C ARG A 1 -44.59 11.01 -40.71
N SER A 2 -44.82 9.71 -40.94
CA SER A 2 -44.01 8.75 -41.69
C SER A 2 -42.53 8.53 -41.31
N GLN A 3 -42.26 7.37 -40.71
CA GLN A 3 -41.18 6.50 -41.23
C GLN A 3 -41.63 5.86 -42.55
N PRO A 4 -40.71 5.33 -43.37
CA PRO A 4 -40.60 3.86 -43.46
C PRO A 4 -39.17 3.28 -43.66
N SER A 5 -38.89 2.18 -42.94
CA SER A 5 -38.36 0.85 -43.36
C SER A 5 -37.47 0.66 -44.59
N ASP A 6 -36.37 -0.10 -44.44
CA ASP A 6 -36.22 -1.53 -44.83
C ASP A 6 -34.79 -2.02 -44.48
N SER A 7 -34.60 -3.02 -43.61
CA SER A 7 -34.56 -4.49 -43.86
C SER A 7 -33.30 -5.04 -44.55
N ARG A 8 -32.73 -6.03 -43.85
CA ARG A 8 -31.98 -7.22 -44.33
C ARG A 8 -30.62 -6.96 -44.98
N MET A 9 -29.56 -7.52 -44.39
CA MET A 9 -29.06 -8.84 -44.83
C MET A 9 -28.35 -9.52 -43.65
N ALA A 10 -28.81 -10.73 -43.34
CA ALA A 10 -28.01 -11.75 -42.70
C ALA A 10 -27.07 -12.28 -43.78
N ASP A 11 -25.77 -12.35 -43.50
CA ASP A 11 -24.94 -13.37 -44.11
C ASP A 11 -23.90 -13.83 -43.08
N GLU A 12 -23.92 -15.14 -42.94
CA GLU A 12 -23.24 -15.98 -41.98
C GLU A 12 -21.90 -16.34 -42.58
N GLN A 13 -20.81 -16.09 -41.86
CA GLN A 13 -19.49 -16.65 -42.18
C GLN A 13 -18.60 -16.64 -40.93
N THR A 14 -18.88 -17.58 -40.02
CA THR A 14 -17.83 -18.33 -39.28
C THR A 14 -17.51 -19.57 -40.12
N PRO A 15 -16.25 -20.05 -40.22
CA PRO A 15 -15.44 -20.35 -39.04
C PRO A 15 -13.91 -20.17 -39.22
N MET A 16 -13.22 -19.71 -38.19
CA MET A 16 -11.87 -20.22 -37.92
C MET A 16 -11.66 -20.23 -36.42
N GLU A 17 -11.70 -21.45 -35.89
CA GLU A 17 -11.20 -21.84 -34.58
C GLU A 17 -9.81 -21.22 -34.37
N GLN A 18 -9.71 -20.30 -33.42
CA GLN A 18 -8.47 -20.10 -32.69
C GLN A 18 -8.69 -20.72 -31.33
N GLU A 19 -7.99 -21.84 -31.13
CA GLU A 19 -7.91 -22.56 -29.89
C GLU A 19 -7.66 -21.62 -28.70
N PRO A 20 -8.22 -21.94 -27.53
CA PRO A 20 -7.88 -21.23 -26.31
C PRO A 20 -6.43 -21.59 -25.98
N SER A 21 -5.49 -20.74 -26.36
CA SER A 21 -4.16 -20.72 -25.76
C SER A 21 -4.34 -20.37 -24.29
N LYS A 22 -4.52 -21.45 -23.53
CA LYS A 22 -4.38 -21.59 -22.09
C LYS A 22 -3.08 -20.91 -21.68
N SER A 23 -3.15 -19.60 -21.39
CA SER A 23 -2.10 -18.92 -20.65
C SER A 23 -2.20 -19.45 -19.23
N GLU A 24 -1.49 -20.55 -18.99
CA GLU A 24 -1.27 -21.12 -17.68
C GLU A 24 -0.79 -20.00 -16.74
N PRO A 25 -1.35 -19.90 -15.51
CA PRO A 25 -0.73 -19.11 -14.48
C PRO A 25 0.72 -19.60 -14.35
N PRO A 26 1.73 -18.72 -14.23
CA PRO A 26 3.05 -19.20 -13.84
C PRO A 26 2.85 -19.94 -12.52
N GLU A 27 3.06 -21.25 -12.58
CA GLU A 27 2.99 -22.13 -11.42
C GLU A 27 3.82 -21.50 -10.32
N THR A 28 3.22 -21.53 -9.14
CA THR A 28 3.79 -21.17 -7.85
C THR A 28 5.03 -22.02 -7.58
N GLY A 29 6.16 -21.64 -8.19
CA GLY A 29 7.49 -22.14 -7.92
C GLY A 29 8.23 -21.22 -6.95
N ALA A 30 7.60 -20.91 -5.81
CA ALA A 30 8.26 -20.25 -4.69
C ALA A 30 8.10 -21.11 -3.43
N GLY A 31 8.31 -22.42 -3.59
CA GLY A 31 8.61 -23.28 -2.45
C GLY A 31 10.09 -23.14 -2.18
N TYR A 32 10.46 -22.19 -1.31
CA TYR A 32 11.78 -22.18 -0.70
C TYR A 32 11.99 -23.56 -0.07
N ASP A 33 13.08 -24.26 -0.40
CA ASP A 33 13.37 -25.60 0.15
C ASP A 33 13.44 -25.59 1.69
N ASP A 34 13.61 -24.41 2.27
CA ASP A 34 13.52 -24.12 3.69
C ASP A 34 12.36 -23.13 3.99
N ALA A 35 11.40 -23.58 4.81
CA ALA A 35 10.21 -22.80 5.14
C ALA A 35 10.52 -21.55 5.99
N ASP A 36 11.67 -21.49 6.67
CA ASP A 36 12.08 -20.34 7.45
C ASP A 36 12.79 -19.31 6.56
N GLU A 37 13.54 -19.76 5.55
CA GLU A 37 14.08 -18.89 4.50
C GLU A 37 12.96 -18.22 3.69
N GLY A 38 11.88 -18.93 3.39
CA GLY A 38 10.70 -18.36 2.72
C GLY A 38 9.99 -17.25 3.51
N LYS A 39 9.76 -17.48 4.81
CA LYS A 39 9.19 -16.45 5.70
C LYS A 39 10.12 -15.24 5.82
N SER A 40 11.42 -15.47 5.84
CA SER A 40 12.41 -14.38 5.93
C SER A 40 12.43 -13.53 4.66
N ALA A 41 12.35 -14.15 3.48
CA ALA A 41 12.27 -13.49 2.19
C ALA A 41 10.96 -12.70 2.04
N GLU A 42 9.84 -13.28 2.48
CA GLU A 42 8.53 -12.60 2.49
C GLU A 42 8.55 -11.37 3.42
N LYS A 43 9.08 -11.51 4.64
CA LYS A 43 9.21 -10.38 5.58
C LYS A 43 10.12 -9.28 5.03
N ALA A 44 11.22 -9.65 4.37
CA ALA A 44 12.13 -8.69 3.74
C ALA A 44 11.43 -7.95 2.57
N ALA A 45 10.70 -8.68 1.72
CA ALA A 45 9.94 -8.10 0.62
C ALA A 45 8.85 -7.14 1.14
N MET A 46 8.11 -7.52 2.18
CA MET A 46 7.10 -6.66 2.82
C MET A 46 7.72 -5.40 3.42
N ALA A 47 8.89 -5.50 4.05
CA ALA A 47 9.59 -4.33 4.60
C ALA A 47 10.03 -3.34 3.50
N VAL A 48 10.55 -3.86 2.38
CA VAL A 48 10.92 -3.05 1.21
C VAL A 48 9.70 -2.39 0.59
N GLN A 49 8.62 -3.14 0.41
CA GLN A 49 7.35 -2.64 -0.13
C GLN A 49 6.75 -1.56 0.77
N ASN A 50 6.74 -1.76 2.10
CA ASN A 50 6.25 -0.76 3.04
C ASN A 50 7.08 0.52 2.99
N LYS A 51 8.41 0.40 2.89
CA LYS A 51 9.30 1.57 2.76
C LYS A 51 9.01 2.33 1.46
N MET A 52 8.86 1.63 0.34
CA MET A 52 8.49 2.25 -0.94
C MET A 52 7.13 2.94 -0.87
N ASN A 53 6.12 2.27 -0.32
CA ASN A 53 4.77 2.81 -0.17
C ASN A 53 4.74 4.06 0.70
N LEU A 54 5.57 4.14 1.75
CA LEU A 54 5.71 5.33 2.59
C LEU A 54 6.38 6.49 1.84
N GLN A 55 7.39 6.23 1.01
CA GLN A 55 8.10 7.28 0.26
C GLN A 55 7.26 7.86 -0.88
N THR A 56 6.33 7.09 -1.43
CA THR A 56 5.42 7.53 -2.51
C THR A 56 4.04 7.92 -2.00
N ALA A 57 3.79 7.78 -0.68
CA ALA A 57 2.51 8.10 -0.09
C ALA A 57 2.17 9.59 -0.24
N PRO A 58 0.88 9.93 -0.42
CA PRO A 58 0.42 11.29 -0.25
C PRO A 58 0.87 11.84 1.11
N ILE A 59 1.25 13.12 1.15
CA ILE A 59 1.89 13.76 2.32
C ILE A 59 1.11 13.55 3.62
N ARG A 60 -0.23 13.57 3.55
CA ARG A 60 -1.10 13.33 4.71
C ARG A 60 -0.91 11.93 5.28
N THR A 61 -0.94 10.91 4.43
CA THR A 61 -0.76 9.51 4.82
C THR A 61 0.63 9.27 5.41
N TYR A 62 1.67 9.89 4.85
CA TYR A 62 3.02 9.80 5.41
C TYR A 62 3.06 10.35 6.83
N LEU A 63 2.51 11.55 7.06
CA LEU A 63 2.50 12.16 8.39
C LEU A 63 1.65 11.34 9.39
N ASP A 64 0.46 10.90 8.97
CA ASP A 64 -0.49 10.14 9.80
C ASP A 64 0.11 8.80 10.28
N SER A 65 0.93 8.15 9.44
CA SER A 65 1.53 6.83 9.74
C SER A 65 2.90 6.90 10.44
N THR A 66 3.58 8.05 10.41
CA THR A 66 4.94 8.18 10.96
C THR A 66 4.97 8.96 12.27
N VAL A 67 4.56 10.23 12.26
CA VAL A 67 4.86 11.17 13.34
C VAL A 67 3.63 11.71 14.06
N VAL A 68 2.45 11.72 13.42
CA VAL A 68 1.24 12.32 14.01
C VAL A 68 0.85 11.66 15.34
N PRO A 69 0.85 10.33 15.51
CA PRO A 69 0.42 9.73 16.77
C PRO A 69 1.27 10.19 17.96
N VAL A 70 2.59 10.19 17.82
CA VAL A 70 3.52 10.61 18.89
C VAL A 70 3.50 12.13 19.11
N LEU A 71 3.29 12.92 18.05
CA LEU A 71 3.13 14.38 18.16
C LEU A 71 1.87 14.74 18.94
N LEU A 72 0.73 14.08 18.69
CA LEU A 72 -0.51 14.33 19.43
C LEU A 72 -0.37 14.02 20.92
N GLN A 73 0.33 12.93 21.26
CA GLN A 73 0.64 12.58 22.64
C GLN A 73 1.56 13.62 23.30
N GLY A 74 2.65 14.01 22.62
CA GLY A 74 3.61 15.01 23.12
C GLY A 74 2.98 16.39 23.30
N LEU A 75 2.14 16.83 22.37
CA LEU A 75 1.40 18.08 22.50
C LEU A 75 0.39 18.03 23.66
N SER A 76 -0.25 16.89 23.88
CA SER A 76 -1.14 16.68 25.02
C SER A 76 -0.39 16.78 26.36
N ALA A 77 0.83 16.25 26.45
CA ALA A 77 1.69 16.40 27.63
C ALA A 77 2.16 17.85 27.82
N LEU A 78 2.58 18.51 26.74
CA LEU A 78 3.04 19.90 26.75
C LEU A 78 1.96 20.86 27.28
N VAL A 79 0.71 20.70 26.86
CA VAL A 79 -0.41 21.56 27.32
C VAL A 79 -0.70 21.38 28.81
N LYS A 80 -0.45 20.19 29.36
CA LYS A 80 -0.62 19.89 30.79
C LYS A 80 0.49 20.50 31.63
N GLU A 81 1.75 20.33 31.22
CA GLU A 81 2.91 20.78 32.01
C GLU A 81 3.24 22.26 31.80
N ARG A 82 2.98 22.80 30.61
CA ARG A 82 3.31 24.17 30.20
C ARG A 82 4.74 24.58 30.61
N PRO A 83 5.76 23.81 30.17
CA PRO A 83 7.13 24.08 30.54
C PRO A 83 7.61 25.44 29.98
N PRO A 84 8.63 26.06 30.59
CA PRO A 84 9.18 27.34 30.13
C PRO A 84 9.73 27.27 28.70
N ASN A 85 10.28 26.12 28.30
CA ASN A 85 10.77 25.85 26.95
C ASN A 85 9.93 24.75 26.27
N PRO A 86 8.79 25.08 25.64
CA PRO A 86 7.89 24.09 25.03
C PRO A 86 8.53 23.28 23.90
N VAL A 87 9.42 23.89 23.11
CA VAL A 87 10.08 23.22 21.97
C VAL A 87 11.07 22.15 22.46
N GLU A 88 11.89 22.48 23.46
CA GLU A 88 12.87 21.57 24.05
C GLU A 88 12.19 20.38 24.72
N PHE A 89 11.12 20.65 25.47
CA PHE A 89 10.29 19.61 26.06
C PHE A 89 9.73 18.67 25.00
N LEU A 90 9.11 19.21 23.94
CA LEU A 90 8.51 18.38 22.89
C LEU A 90 9.57 17.55 22.16
N ALA A 91 10.72 18.14 21.81
CA ALA A 91 11.81 17.40 21.17
C ALA A 91 12.29 16.23 22.05
N THR A 92 12.47 16.48 23.34
CA THR A 92 12.86 15.45 24.31
C THR A 92 11.79 14.37 24.42
N TYR A 93 10.51 14.75 24.49
CA TYR A 93 9.39 13.82 24.53
C TYR A 93 9.38 12.90 23.30
N LEU A 94 9.56 13.46 22.10
CA LEU A 94 9.61 12.69 20.85
C LEU A 94 10.78 11.70 20.82
N LEU A 95 11.95 12.10 21.32
CA LEU A 95 13.14 11.23 21.37
C LEU A 95 12.99 10.08 22.38
N GLN A 96 12.29 10.33 23.49
CA GLN A 96 12.04 9.32 24.53
C GLN A 96 10.95 8.33 24.13
N ASN A 97 9.97 8.75 23.33
CA ASN A 97 8.82 7.94 22.92
C ASN A 97 8.89 7.51 21.44
N ASN A 98 10.09 7.44 20.87
CA ASN A 98 10.27 7.07 19.47
C ASN A 98 10.04 5.55 19.28
N PRO A 99 8.99 5.12 18.54
CA PRO A 99 8.67 3.70 18.35
C PRO A 99 9.71 2.93 17.52
N GLN A 100 10.64 3.62 16.86
CA GLN A 100 11.72 3.01 16.08
C GLN A 100 13.02 2.81 16.87
N LYS A 101 13.08 3.29 18.12
CA LYS A 101 14.28 3.18 18.96
C LYS A 101 14.36 1.85 19.71
N GLU A 102 13.28 1.07 19.69
CA GLU A 102 13.22 -0.31 20.22
C GLU A 102 13.56 -1.34 19.13
#